data_AF-B5KPY1-F1
#
_entry.id   AF-B5KPY1-F1
#
_cell.length_a   1.000
_cell.length_b   1.000
_cell.length_c   1.000
_cell.angle_alpha   90.00
_cell.angle_beta   90.00
_cell.angle_gamma   90.00
#
_symmetry.space_group_name_H-M   'P 1'
#
loop_
_entity.id
_entity.type
_entity.pdbx_description
1 polymer ?
#
loop_
_entity_poly.entity_id
_entity_poly.type
_entity_poly.pdbx_seq_one_letter_code
_entity_poly.pdbx_strand_id
1 'polypeptide(L)'
;RSVPSQKCFNFNIQSIKFYSTSSVNSIKFYEDAFSMRKLIIKENKNKSGIYKWTNKVTNDIYIGQSIDLAKRFIRYFNLSYLKNRESLVISRALIKYGYSNFSLDILEYCDIKDLTEREQYYMDKLNPKYNTLKIAGSSSGHKLSEETKAKISKSLRGIYVGEKSFGRTHTEETKALMSLTRATINNLGKIHTEETKELMRQKALGIKHSALRPRPLDLVLGREEETLLKMSIARGYSVDILEKCDSEGFKLIGSFVSIRKAAKFLEISANTVKLYINSGKIFKNRYKFVSIK
;
A
#
# COMPACT_ATOMS: atom_id res chain seq x y z
N ARG A 1 -10.28 -31.10 49.17
CA ARG A 1 -11.18 -30.73 48.05
C ARG A 1 -10.47 -31.07 46.75
N SER A 2 -10.74 -32.25 46.21
CA SER A 2 -10.13 -32.82 45.02
C SER A 2 -11.09 -32.71 43.83
N VAL A 3 -10.59 -32.20 42.72
CA VAL A 3 -11.33 -31.98 41.46
C VAL A 3 -11.49 -33.30 40.71
N PRO A 4 -12.69 -33.68 40.21
CA PRO A 4 -12.84 -34.89 39.40
C PRO A 4 -12.51 -34.63 37.92
N SER A 5 -11.81 -35.61 37.35
CA SER A 5 -11.26 -35.71 36.01
C SER A 5 -12.31 -35.77 34.88
N GLN A 6 -11.94 -35.17 33.75
CA GLN A 6 -12.66 -35.17 32.47
C GLN A 6 -12.87 -36.60 31.93
N LYS A 7 -14.11 -36.94 31.57
CA LYS A 7 -14.44 -38.09 30.71
C LYS A 7 -14.45 -37.64 29.25
N CYS A 8 -13.48 -38.12 28.48
CA CYS A 8 -13.46 -37.99 27.03
C CYS A 8 -14.64 -38.76 26.41
N PHE A 9 -15.47 -38.09 25.61
CA PHE A 9 -16.45 -38.74 24.75
C PHE A 9 -15.76 -39.27 23.49
N ASN A 10 -15.69 -40.59 23.35
CA ASN A 10 -15.35 -41.27 22.11
C ASN A 10 -16.49 -41.05 21.11
N PHE A 11 -16.29 -40.19 20.11
CA PHE A 11 -17.19 -40.14 18.96
C PHE A 11 -16.85 -41.28 18.01
N ASN A 12 -17.80 -42.20 17.90
CA ASN A 12 -17.81 -43.34 17.01
C ASN A 12 -17.90 -42.85 15.56
N ILE A 13 -16.87 -43.08 14.75
CA ILE A 13 -16.84 -42.74 13.33
C ILE A 13 -17.67 -43.79 12.58
N GLN A 14 -18.97 -43.58 12.48
CA GLN A 14 -19.79 -44.26 11.48
C GLN A 14 -19.72 -43.48 10.17
N SER A 15 -19.26 -44.19 9.15
CA SER A 15 -19.12 -43.83 7.73
C SER A 15 -20.16 -42.82 7.24
N ILE A 16 -19.74 -41.58 7.06
CA ILE A 16 -20.48 -40.58 6.29
C ILE A 16 -20.25 -40.90 4.81
N LYS A 17 -21.31 -41.35 4.13
CA LYS A 17 -21.32 -41.58 2.68
C LYS A 17 -21.09 -40.25 1.97
N PHE A 18 -19.94 -40.12 1.31
CA PHE A 18 -19.64 -39.03 0.40
C PHE A 18 -20.50 -39.17 -0.85
N TYR A 19 -21.43 -38.23 -1.07
CA TYR A 19 -22.07 -38.09 -2.37
C TYR A 19 -21.06 -37.47 -3.33
N SER A 20 -20.66 -38.28 -4.31
CA SER A 20 -19.79 -37.90 -5.42
C SER A 20 -20.37 -36.68 -6.15
N THR A 21 -19.72 -35.53 -6.00
CA THR A 21 -19.89 -34.40 -6.90
C THR A 21 -18.59 -34.29 -7.69
N SER A 22 -18.67 -34.61 -8.99
CA SER A 22 -17.75 -34.22 -10.05
C SER A 22 -16.28 -34.11 -9.63
N SER A 23 -15.58 -35.24 -9.56
CA SER A 23 -14.16 -35.36 -9.19
C SER A 23 -13.26 -34.45 -10.04
N VAL A 24 -13.08 -33.21 -9.60
CA VAL A 24 -11.95 -32.39 -10.01
C VAL A 24 -10.79 -32.80 -9.11
N ASN A 25 -9.80 -33.48 -9.69
CA ASN A 25 -8.60 -33.89 -8.96
C ASN A 25 -7.88 -32.64 -8.45
N SER A 26 -8.01 -32.37 -7.14
CA SER A 26 -7.20 -31.40 -6.43
C SER A 26 -5.81 -32.00 -6.20
N ILE A 27 -4.75 -31.25 -6.48
CA ILE A 27 -3.37 -31.67 -6.18
C ILE A 27 -3.16 -31.80 -4.67
N LYS A 28 -3.74 -30.87 -3.91
CA LYS A 28 -3.70 -30.88 -2.45
C LYS A 28 -5.05 -30.48 -1.88
N PHE A 29 -5.43 -31.13 -0.79
CA PHE A 29 -6.63 -30.84 -0.02
C PHE A 29 -6.28 -30.59 1.45
N TYR A 30 -6.86 -29.54 2.01
CA TYR A 30 -6.76 -29.19 3.43
C TYR A 30 -8.17 -29.09 4.01
N GLU A 31 -8.54 -30.06 4.84
CA GLU A 31 -9.88 -30.22 5.42
C GLU A 31 -10.27 -29.03 6.31
N ASP A 32 -9.36 -28.56 7.16
CA ASP A 32 -9.58 -27.44 8.07
C ASP A 32 -8.51 -26.35 7.86
N ALA A 33 -8.93 -25.24 7.25
CA ALA A 33 -8.06 -24.12 6.97
C ALA A 33 -7.47 -23.47 8.23
N PHE A 34 -8.17 -23.49 9.37
CA PHE A 34 -7.69 -22.89 10.61
C PHE A 34 -6.56 -23.70 11.26
N SER A 35 -6.80 -25.00 11.42
CA SER A 35 -5.85 -25.92 12.06
C SER A 35 -4.63 -26.16 11.18
N MET A 36 -4.83 -26.27 9.87
CA MET A 36 -3.77 -26.54 8.90
C MET A 36 -3.07 -25.29 8.37
N ARG A 37 -3.39 -24.09 8.88
CA ARG A 37 -2.84 -22.80 8.36
C ARG A 37 -1.32 -22.79 8.22
N LYS A 38 -0.60 -23.33 9.21
CA LYS A 38 0.87 -23.38 9.21
C LYS A 38 1.39 -24.30 8.10
N LEU A 39 0.72 -25.43 7.89
CA LEU A 39 1.06 -26.41 6.87
C LEU A 39 0.78 -25.84 5.48
N ILE A 40 -0.40 -25.25 5.27
CA ILE A 40 -0.81 -24.57 4.04
C ILE A 40 0.24 -23.55 3.60
N ILE A 41 0.72 -22.71 4.52
CA ILE A 41 1.73 -21.69 4.20
C ILE A 41 3.08 -22.33 3.87
N LYS A 42 3.51 -23.34 4.63
CA LYS A 42 4.81 -24.00 4.45
C LYS A 42 4.89 -24.72 3.11
N GLU A 43 3.86 -25.46 2.73
CA GLU A 43 3.86 -26.31 1.54
C GLU A 43 3.69 -25.56 0.21
N ASN A 44 3.10 -24.35 0.27
CA ASN A 44 2.80 -23.53 -0.91
C ASN A 44 3.73 -22.32 -1.06
N LYS A 45 4.88 -22.32 -0.35
CA LYS A 45 5.87 -21.25 -0.43
C LYS A 45 6.50 -21.21 -1.83
N ASN A 46 6.54 -20.01 -2.43
CA ASN A 46 7.07 -19.75 -3.78
C ASN A 46 6.40 -20.56 -4.89
N LYS A 47 5.13 -20.96 -4.70
CA LYS A 47 4.35 -21.65 -5.73
C LYS A 47 3.24 -20.73 -6.24
N SER A 48 3.10 -20.66 -7.56
CA SER A 48 1.96 -20.08 -8.24
C SER A 48 0.93 -21.15 -8.56
N GLY A 49 -0.35 -20.76 -8.64
CA GLY A 49 -1.40 -21.71 -8.98
C GLY A 49 -2.82 -21.22 -8.72
N ILE A 50 -3.75 -22.12 -8.96
CA ILE A 50 -5.19 -21.96 -8.75
C ILE A 50 -5.61 -22.71 -7.49
N TYR A 51 -6.35 -22.03 -6.62
CA TYR A 51 -6.88 -22.59 -5.39
C TYR A 51 -8.39 -22.40 -5.31
N LYS A 52 -9.03 -23.24 -4.51
CA LYS A 52 -10.47 -23.22 -4.26
C LYS A 52 -10.73 -23.25 -2.77
N TRP A 53 -11.50 -22.28 -2.28
CA TRP A 53 -12.06 -22.29 -0.94
C TRP A 53 -13.46 -22.88 -0.99
N THR A 54 -13.77 -23.81 -0.11
CA THR A 54 -15.11 -24.41 0.00
C THR A 54 -15.66 -24.13 1.40
N ASN A 55 -16.83 -23.54 1.48
CA ASN A 55 -17.54 -23.40 2.75
C ASN A 55 -18.24 -24.71 3.10
N LYS A 56 -17.87 -25.35 4.21
CA LYS A 56 -18.44 -26.62 4.65
C LYS A 56 -19.88 -26.51 5.15
N VAL A 57 -20.34 -25.30 5.47
CA VAL A 57 -21.71 -25.04 5.94
C VAL A 57 -22.66 -24.84 4.77
N THR A 58 -22.27 -24.05 3.76
CA THR A 58 -23.16 -23.71 2.63
C THR A 58 -22.83 -24.45 1.34
N ASN A 59 -21.72 -25.19 1.29
CA ASN A 59 -21.12 -25.79 0.09
C ASN A 59 -20.80 -24.80 -1.04
N ASP A 60 -20.84 -23.51 -0.74
CA ASP A 60 -20.47 -22.48 -1.70
C ASP A 60 -18.95 -22.42 -1.86
N ILE A 61 -18.50 -22.24 -3.09
CA ILE A 61 -17.09 -22.23 -3.45
C ILE A 61 -16.62 -20.85 -3.94
N TYR A 62 -15.34 -20.59 -3.73
CA TYR A 62 -14.59 -19.47 -4.31
C TYR A 62 -13.36 -20.00 -5.01
N ILE A 63 -13.08 -19.52 -6.21
CA ILE A 63 -11.88 -19.86 -6.99
C ILE A 63 -11.02 -18.62 -7.08
N GLY A 64 -9.72 -18.79 -6.89
CA GLY A 64 -8.77 -17.69 -7.04
C GLY A 64 -7.42 -18.16 -7.54
N GLN A 65 -6.68 -17.23 -8.14
CA GLN A 65 -5.30 -17.43 -8.54
C GLN A 65 -4.30 -16.69 -7.63
N SER A 66 -3.03 -17.12 -7.66
CA SER A 66 -1.92 -16.33 -7.14
C SER A 66 -0.59 -16.68 -7.77
N ILE A 67 0.28 -15.66 -7.87
CA ILE A 67 1.71 -15.82 -8.17
C ILE A 67 2.44 -16.47 -6.98
N ASP A 68 2.01 -16.17 -5.75
CA ASP A 68 2.59 -16.74 -4.52
C ASP A 68 1.46 -17.12 -3.57
N LEU A 69 1.11 -18.40 -3.61
CA LEU A 69 0.02 -18.99 -2.84
C LEU A 69 0.25 -18.80 -1.33
N ALA A 70 1.47 -19.00 -0.83
CA ALA A 70 1.76 -18.79 0.59
C ALA A 70 1.48 -17.34 1.02
N LYS A 71 1.98 -16.34 0.27
CA LYS A 71 1.67 -14.92 0.56
C LYS A 71 0.18 -14.63 0.48
N ARG A 72 -0.54 -15.25 -0.46
CA ARG A 72 -1.99 -15.08 -0.60
C ARG A 72 -2.75 -15.63 0.61
N PHE A 73 -2.38 -16.82 1.09
CA PHE A 73 -3.01 -17.45 2.25
C PHE A 73 -2.69 -16.72 3.55
N ILE A 74 -1.46 -16.22 3.73
CA ILE A 74 -1.10 -15.35 4.86
C ILE A 74 -2.05 -14.15 4.96
N ARG A 75 -2.38 -13.52 3.82
CA ARG A 75 -3.33 -12.40 3.79
C ARG A 75 -4.74 -12.83 4.17
N TYR A 76 -5.20 -14.00 3.69
CA TYR A 76 -6.52 -14.52 4.05
C TYR A 76 -6.64 -14.83 5.54
N PHE A 77 -5.59 -15.37 6.17
CA PHE A 77 -5.59 -15.63 7.61
C PHE A 77 -5.36 -14.38 8.47
N ASN A 78 -5.16 -13.21 7.87
CA ASN A 78 -5.00 -11.94 8.58
C ASN A 78 -6.34 -11.20 8.64
N LEU A 79 -6.92 -11.10 9.85
CA LEU A 79 -8.20 -10.47 10.06
C LEU A 79 -8.23 -8.97 9.69
N SER A 80 -7.14 -8.24 9.95
CA SER A 80 -7.04 -6.81 9.59
C SER A 80 -7.07 -6.63 8.06
N TYR A 81 -6.39 -7.52 7.34
CA TYR A 81 -6.46 -7.53 5.88
C TYR A 81 -7.88 -7.80 5.37
N LEU A 82 -8.60 -8.75 5.96
CA LEU A 82 -9.97 -9.07 5.56
C LEU A 82 -10.94 -7.91 5.80
N LYS A 83 -10.85 -7.25 6.97
CA LYS A 83 -11.68 -6.08 7.32
C LYS A 83 -11.46 -4.91 6.35
N ASN A 84 -10.22 -4.67 5.95
CA ASN A 84 -9.92 -3.63 4.95
C ASN A 84 -10.42 -3.97 3.53
N ARG A 85 -10.86 -5.21 3.30
CA ARG A 85 -11.32 -5.72 2.00
C ARG A 85 -12.71 -6.33 2.09
N GLU A 86 -13.60 -5.69 2.84
CA GLU A 86 -15.01 -6.08 2.96
C GLU A 86 -15.78 -6.07 1.64
N SER A 87 -15.26 -5.41 0.59
CA SER A 87 -15.86 -5.48 -0.75
C SER A 87 -15.79 -6.88 -1.37
N LEU A 88 -14.80 -7.70 -1.01
CA LEU A 88 -14.63 -9.05 -1.53
C LEU A 88 -15.59 -10.03 -0.82
N VAL A 89 -16.37 -10.77 -1.61
CA VAL A 89 -17.35 -11.74 -1.08
C VAL A 89 -16.67 -12.81 -0.22
N ILE A 90 -15.52 -13.33 -0.67
CA ILE A 90 -14.75 -14.32 0.09
C ILE A 90 -14.25 -13.79 1.44
N SER A 91 -13.85 -12.52 1.52
CA SER A 91 -13.44 -11.92 2.82
C SER A 91 -14.60 -11.87 3.79
N ARG A 92 -15.79 -11.46 3.33
CA ARG A 92 -17.00 -11.45 4.16
C ARG A 92 -17.40 -12.86 4.59
N ALA A 93 -17.29 -13.84 3.69
CA ALA A 93 -17.61 -15.23 3.99
C ALA A 93 -16.67 -15.83 5.05
N LEU A 94 -15.35 -15.60 4.92
CA LEU A 94 -14.35 -16.03 5.90
C LEU A 94 -14.58 -15.39 7.28
N ILE A 95 -14.94 -14.10 7.33
CA ILE A 95 -15.29 -13.42 8.60
C ILE A 95 -16.58 -13.99 9.19
N LYS A 96 -17.62 -14.19 8.36
CA LYS A 96 -18.97 -14.59 8.81
C LYS A 96 -19.01 -16.03 9.34
N TYR A 97 -18.42 -16.97 8.62
CA TYR A 97 -18.50 -18.40 8.96
C TYR A 97 -17.27 -18.90 9.73
N GLY A 98 -16.17 -18.12 9.77
CA GLY A 98 -14.93 -18.49 10.44
C GLY A 98 -14.11 -19.52 9.66
N TYR A 99 -12.78 -19.49 9.85
CA TYR A 99 -11.84 -20.31 9.08
C TYR A 99 -12.03 -21.82 9.23
N SER A 100 -12.48 -22.29 10.41
CA SER A 100 -12.67 -23.73 10.68
C SER A 100 -13.77 -24.38 9.83
N ASN A 101 -14.71 -23.56 9.35
CA ASN A 101 -15.79 -23.98 8.47
C ASN A 101 -15.41 -23.92 6.99
N PHE A 102 -14.14 -23.69 6.67
CA PHE A 102 -13.65 -23.73 5.30
C PHE A 102 -12.61 -24.83 5.11
N SER A 103 -12.71 -25.48 3.96
CA SER A 103 -11.62 -26.29 3.40
C SER A 103 -10.95 -25.54 2.25
N LEU A 104 -9.69 -25.88 2.00
CA LEU A 104 -8.87 -25.28 0.95
C LEU A 104 -8.31 -26.37 0.05
N ASP A 105 -8.50 -26.21 -1.25
CA ASP A 105 -7.97 -27.07 -2.29
C ASP A 105 -6.96 -26.30 -3.14
N ILE A 106 -5.85 -26.94 -3.49
CA ILE A 106 -5.00 -26.50 -4.62
C ILE A 106 -5.44 -27.31 -5.82
N LEU A 107 -6.07 -26.64 -6.78
CA LEU A 107 -6.58 -27.26 -7.99
C LEU A 107 -5.43 -27.53 -8.97
N GLU A 108 -4.52 -26.57 -9.12
CA GLU A 108 -3.42 -26.67 -10.06
C GLU A 108 -2.25 -25.76 -9.66
N TYR A 109 -1.02 -26.23 -9.86
CA TYR A 109 0.17 -25.37 -9.88
C TYR A 109 0.49 -25.05 -11.34
N CYS A 110 0.54 -23.77 -11.68
CA CYS A 110 0.77 -23.32 -13.05
C CYS A 110 1.71 -22.12 -13.08
N ASP A 111 2.30 -21.88 -14.24
CA ASP A 111 3.18 -20.74 -14.48
C ASP A 111 2.39 -19.42 -14.49
N ILE A 112 3.09 -18.31 -14.23
CA ILE A 112 2.49 -16.99 -14.07
C ILE A 112 1.70 -16.55 -15.32
N LYS A 113 2.13 -16.99 -16.50
CA LYS A 113 1.51 -16.65 -17.78
C LYS A 113 0.12 -17.24 -17.94
N ASP A 114 -0.08 -18.45 -17.40
CA ASP A 114 -1.29 -19.24 -17.64
C ASP A 114 -2.33 -19.07 -16.53
N LEU A 115 -1.98 -18.40 -15.43
CA LEU A 115 -2.85 -18.21 -14.27
C LEU A 115 -4.25 -17.74 -14.66
N THR A 116 -4.36 -16.67 -15.45
CA THR A 116 -5.64 -16.06 -15.80
C THR A 116 -6.51 -17.00 -16.64
N GLU A 117 -5.91 -17.74 -17.58
CA GLU A 117 -6.62 -18.70 -18.41
C GLU A 117 -7.11 -19.90 -17.58
N ARG A 118 -6.25 -20.42 -16.68
CA ARG A 118 -6.60 -21.53 -15.80
C ARG A 118 -7.66 -21.13 -14.76
N GLU A 119 -7.59 -19.91 -14.22
CA GLU A 119 -8.61 -19.35 -13.32
C GLU A 119 -9.98 -19.32 -14.02
N GLN A 120 -10.03 -18.82 -15.26
CA GLN A 120 -11.26 -18.81 -16.05
C GLN A 120 -11.78 -20.24 -16.30
N TYR A 121 -10.91 -21.17 -16.72
CA TYR A 121 -11.28 -22.57 -16.94
C TYR A 121 -11.97 -23.20 -15.73
N TYR A 122 -11.42 -23.00 -14.52
CA TYR A 122 -12.02 -23.56 -13.30
C TYR A 122 -13.28 -22.81 -12.87
N MET A 123 -13.36 -21.50 -13.10
CA MET A 123 -14.59 -20.73 -12.87
C MET A 123 -15.73 -21.21 -13.75
N ASP A 124 -15.49 -21.44 -15.04
CA ASP A 124 -16.50 -21.93 -15.97
C ASP A 124 -16.92 -23.37 -15.66
N LYS A 125 -15.96 -24.21 -15.26
CA LYS A 125 -16.21 -25.63 -14.93
C LYS A 125 -17.00 -25.82 -13.63
N LEU A 126 -16.75 -25.00 -12.61
CA LEU A 126 -17.29 -25.19 -11.26
C LEU A 126 -18.36 -24.17 -10.86
N ASN A 127 -18.55 -23.11 -11.64
CA ASN A 127 -19.52 -22.04 -11.44
C ASN A 127 -19.56 -21.50 -9.98
N PRO A 128 -18.47 -20.89 -9.49
CA PRO A 128 -18.33 -20.53 -8.09
C PRO A 128 -19.21 -19.34 -7.68
N LYS A 129 -20.02 -19.53 -6.63
CA LYS A 129 -20.96 -18.51 -6.13
C LYS A 129 -20.29 -17.29 -5.49
N TYR A 130 -19.12 -17.48 -4.87
CA TYR A 130 -18.40 -16.37 -4.22
C TYR A 130 -17.58 -15.51 -5.20
N ASN A 131 -17.44 -15.92 -6.47
CA ASN A 131 -16.81 -15.11 -7.49
C ASN A 131 -17.85 -14.16 -8.11
N THR A 132 -17.70 -12.85 -7.84
CA THR A 132 -18.65 -11.84 -8.34
C THR A 132 -18.43 -11.52 -9.81
N LEU A 133 -17.17 -11.51 -10.25
CA LEU A 133 -16.82 -11.29 -11.65
C LEU A 133 -16.95 -12.61 -12.41
N LYS A 134 -17.53 -12.55 -13.61
CA LYS A 134 -17.66 -13.71 -14.51
C LYS A 134 -16.37 -13.98 -15.30
N ILE A 135 -15.56 -12.93 -15.48
CA ILE A 135 -14.30 -13.00 -16.22
C ILE A 135 -13.15 -12.89 -15.22
N ALA A 136 -12.21 -13.83 -15.28
CA ALA A 136 -11.00 -13.87 -14.48
C ALA A 136 -10.11 -12.65 -14.79
N GLY A 137 -9.44 -12.12 -13.75
CA GLY A 137 -8.50 -11.00 -13.89
C GLY A 137 -9.07 -9.64 -14.36
N SER A 138 -10.33 -9.54 -14.75
CA SER A 138 -10.90 -8.30 -15.31
C SER A 138 -12.32 -8.03 -14.82
N SER A 139 -12.57 -6.78 -14.42
CA SER A 139 -13.93 -6.28 -14.19
C SER A 139 -14.60 -5.79 -15.48
N SER A 140 -13.92 -5.89 -16.63
CA SER A 140 -14.46 -5.44 -17.92
C SER A 140 -15.70 -6.24 -18.28
N GLY A 141 -16.80 -5.55 -18.62
CA GLY A 141 -18.10 -6.16 -18.90
C GLY A 141 -19.00 -6.40 -17.67
N HIS A 142 -18.53 -6.15 -16.44
CA HIS A 142 -19.39 -6.19 -15.26
C HIS A 142 -20.38 -5.00 -15.28
N LYS A 143 -21.64 -5.29 -15.60
CA LYS A 143 -22.71 -4.28 -15.59
C LYS A 143 -23.07 -3.93 -14.15
N LEU A 144 -22.96 -2.65 -13.79
CA LEU A 144 -23.48 -2.11 -12.53
C LEU A 144 -25.00 -2.29 -12.48
N SER A 145 -25.55 -2.65 -11.31
CA SER A 145 -27.00 -2.69 -11.11
C SER A 145 -27.60 -1.29 -11.25
N GLU A 146 -28.88 -1.21 -11.67
CA GLU A 146 -29.59 0.07 -11.82
C GLU A 146 -29.62 0.88 -10.52
N GLU A 147 -29.75 0.21 -9.37
CA GLU A 147 -29.68 0.84 -8.06
C GLU A 147 -28.30 1.50 -7.80
N THR A 148 -27.22 0.83 -8.20
CA THR A 148 -25.86 1.37 -8.03
C THR A 148 -25.61 2.52 -9.01
N LYS A 149 -26.08 2.41 -10.25
CA LYS A 149 -26.03 3.52 -11.23
C LYS A 149 -26.79 4.74 -10.71
N ALA A 150 -27.96 4.55 -10.10
CA ALA A 150 -28.75 5.62 -9.51
C ALA A 150 -28.04 6.29 -8.32
N LYS A 151 -27.41 5.50 -7.42
CA LYS A 151 -26.62 6.04 -6.31
C LYS A 151 -25.43 6.87 -6.80
N ILE A 152 -24.69 6.38 -7.81
CA ILE A 152 -23.58 7.10 -8.44
C ILE A 152 -24.10 8.39 -9.11
N SER A 153 -25.21 8.32 -9.85
CA SER A 153 -25.84 9.50 -10.46
C SER A 153 -26.21 10.55 -9.40
N LYS A 154 -26.81 10.13 -8.29
CA LYS A 154 -27.22 11.02 -7.19
C LYS A 154 -26.02 11.63 -6.45
N SER A 155 -24.97 10.85 -6.18
CA SER A 155 -23.75 11.36 -5.52
C SER A 155 -23.00 12.34 -6.41
N LEU A 156 -22.97 12.10 -7.72
CA LEU A 156 -22.35 13.03 -8.66
C LEU A 156 -23.14 14.34 -8.73
N ARG A 157 -24.48 14.34 -8.69
CA ARG A 157 -25.28 15.59 -8.69
C ARG A 157 -25.01 16.53 -7.51
N GLY A 158 -24.53 16.03 -6.37
CA GLY A 158 -24.36 16.81 -5.14
C GLY A 158 -23.10 17.68 -5.03
N ILE A 159 -22.15 17.59 -5.97
CA ILE A 159 -20.87 18.35 -5.94
C ILE A 159 -20.92 19.56 -6.92
N TYR A 160 -22.11 20.01 -7.31
CA TYR A 160 -22.30 21.04 -8.33
C TYR A 160 -22.95 22.30 -7.75
N VAL A 161 -22.12 23.17 -7.17
CA VAL A 161 -22.49 24.57 -6.95
C VAL A 161 -21.71 25.39 -7.97
N GLY A 162 -22.19 25.40 -9.21
CA GLY A 162 -21.60 26.20 -10.29
C GLY A 162 -22.08 25.78 -11.69
N GLU A 163 -22.27 26.75 -12.57
CA GLU A 163 -22.45 26.53 -14.00
C GLU A 163 -21.14 25.97 -14.60
N LYS A 164 -21.01 24.64 -14.71
CA LYS A 164 -20.53 23.94 -15.93
C LYS A 164 -20.16 22.46 -15.70
N SER A 165 -20.42 21.68 -16.77
CA SER A 165 -19.56 20.63 -17.35
C SER A 165 -19.92 19.15 -17.28
N PHE A 166 -21.18 18.76 -17.07
CA PHE A 166 -21.65 17.46 -17.59
C PHE A 166 -22.96 17.63 -18.36
N GLY A 167 -22.96 17.22 -19.64
CA GLY A 167 -24.11 17.31 -20.55
C GLY A 167 -24.10 18.47 -21.55
N ARG A 168 -23.12 19.38 -21.52
CA ARG A 168 -22.94 20.36 -22.62
C ARG A 168 -22.19 19.70 -23.77
N THR A 169 -22.83 19.64 -24.93
CA THR A 169 -22.14 19.43 -26.21
C THR A 169 -21.36 20.71 -26.55
N HIS A 170 -20.10 20.58 -26.97
CA HIS A 170 -19.36 21.70 -27.55
C HIS A 170 -20.16 22.32 -28.71
N THR A 171 -20.11 23.64 -28.87
CA THR A 171 -20.70 24.32 -30.04
C THR A 171 -20.04 23.77 -31.31
N GLU A 172 -20.77 23.82 -32.42
CA GLU A 172 -20.26 23.27 -33.70
C GLU A 172 -18.96 23.94 -34.12
N GLU A 173 -18.85 25.25 -33.92
CA GLU A 173 -17.62 26.03 -34.14
C GLU A 173 -16.45 25.50 -33.31
N THR A 174 -16.67 25.22 -32.03
CA THR A 174 -15.62 24.69 -31.13
C THR A 174 -15.22 23.27 -31.54
N LYS A 175 -16.18 22.43 -31.95
CA LYS A 175 -15.90 21.09 -32.47
C LYS A 175 -15.10 21.13 -33.77
N ALA A 176 -15.42 22.06 -34.67
CA ALA A 176 -14.70 22.25 -35.93
C ALA A 176 -13.25 22.71 -35.67
N LEU A 177 -13.04 23.64 -34.76
CA LEU A 177 -11.70 24.11 -34.37
C LEU A 177 -10.87 22.98 -33.73
N MET A 178 -11.48 22.19 -32.85
CA MET A 178 -10.84 21.01 -32.24
C MET A 178 -10.53 19.92 -33.28
N SER A 179 -11.35 19.77 -34.31
CA SER A 179 -11.12 18.84 -35.42
C SER A 179 -9.94 19.29 -36.30
N LEU A 180 -9.93 20.56 -36.70
CA LEU A 180 -8.86 21.17 -37.52
C LEU A 180 -7.49 21.11 -36.83
N THR A 181 -7.44 21.41 -35.52
CA THR A 181 -6.19 21.34 -34.74
C THR A 181 -5.66 19.91 -34.57
N ARG A 182 -6.54 18.91 -34.56
CA ARG A 182 -6.17 17.49 -34.46
C ARG A 182 -5.73 16.92 -35.81
N ALA A 183 -6.27 17.44 -36.91
CA ALA A 183 -5.91 17.06 -38.28
C ALA A 183 -4.58 17.66 -38.74
N THR A 184 -4.20 18.84 -38.23
CA THR A 184 -3.04 19.56 -38.74
C THR A 184 -1.70 19.12 -38.16
N ILE A 185 -1.61 18.66 -36.90
CA ILE A 185 -0.30 18.36 -36.28
C ILE A 185 -0.37 17.21 -35.26
N ASN A 186 0.46 16.17 -35.48
CA ASN A 186 0.80 15.20 -34.44
C ASN A 186 1.55 15.92 -33.31
N ASN A 187 0.95 16.02 -32.12
CA ASN A 187 1.47 16.75 -30.96
C ASN A 187 2.72 16.12 -30.29
N LEU A 188 3.47 15.28 -31.00
CA LEU A 188 4.71 14.71 -30.48
C LEU A 188 5.87 15.69 -30.75
N GLY A 189 6.50 16.18 -29.68
CA GLY A 189 7.77 16.90 -29.75
C GLY A 189 7.73 18.42 -29.90
N LYS A 190 6.59 19.10 -29.68
CA LYS A 190 6.55 20.57 -29.71
C LYS A 190 7.12 21.21 -28.45
N ILE A 191 8.02 22.18 -28.66
CA ILE A 191 8.49 23.12 -27.64
C ILE A 191 7.48 24.27 -27.58
N HIS A 192 7.04 24.66 -26.38
CA HIS A 192 6.14 25.80 -26.20
C HIS A 192 6.77 27.09 -26.75
N THR A 193 5.96 27.96 -27.37
CA THR A 193 6.40 29.31 -27.74
C THR A 193 6.77 30.11 -26.49
N GLU A 194 7.67 31.09 -26.64
CA GLU A 194 8.13 31.91 -25.50
C GLU A 194 6.98 32.66 -24.81
N GLU A 195 6.00 33.17 -25.57
CA GLU A 195 4.79 33.78 -25.00
C GLU A 195 3.98 32.81 -24.14
N THR A 196 3.82 31.56 -24.60
CA THR A 196 3.11 30.53 -23.83
C THR A 196 3.89 30.17 -22.56
N LYS A 197 5.22 30.12 -22.63
CA LYS A 197 6.08 29.90 -21.46
C LYS A 197 5.93 31.02 -20.44
N GLU A 198 5.86 32.28 -20.88
CA GLU A 198 5.72 33.43 -20.01
C GLU A 198 4.34 33.46 -19.31
N LEU A 199 3.27 33.15 -20.03
CA LEU A 199 1.92 32.96 -19.45
C LEU A 199 1.91 31.86 -18.37
N MET A 200 2.60 30.75 -18.62
CA MET A 200 2.75 29.67 -17.63
C MET A 200 3.55 30.12 -16.41
N ARG A 201 4.61 30.93 -16.59
CA ARG A 201 5.40 31.51 -15.49
C ARG A 201 4.56 32.44 -14.61
N GLN A 202 3.83 33.38 -15.21
CA GLN A 202 2.97 34.32 -14.47
C GLN A 202 1.90 33.59 -13.66
N LYS A 203 1.29 32.55 -14.23
CA LYS A 203 0.30 31.72 -13.51
C LYS A 203 0.91 30.92 -12.36
N ALA A 204 2.16 30.47 -12.51
CA ALA A 204 2.87 29.74 -11.46
C ALA A 204 3.32 30.62 -10.28
N LEU A 205 3.50 31.93 -10.47
CA LEU A 205 3.79 32.89 -9.40
C LEU A 205 2.62 33.06 -8.43
N GLY A 206 1.38 32.91 -8.92
CA GLY A 206 0.17 33.00 -8.11
C GLY A 206 -0.13 31.76 -7.25
N ILE A 207 0.60 30.65 -7.44
CA ILE A 207 0.36 29.41 -6.69
C ILE A 207 1.10 29.51 -5.34
N LYS A 208 0.35 29.75 -4.26
CA LYS A 208 0.84 29.57 -2.88
C LYS A 208 1.10 28.07 -2.64
N HIS A 209 2.30 27.61 -2.94
CA HIS A 209 2.69 26.23 -2.65
C HIS A 209 2.81 26.02 -1.14
N SER A 210 1.97 25.14 -0.58
CA SER A 210 2.23 24.49 0.68
C SER A 210 3.55 23.68 0.58
N ALA A 211 4.27 23.63 1.69
CA ALA A 211 5.72 23.40 1.81
C ALA A 211 6.29 22.01 1.40
N LEU A 212 5.80 21.36 0.34
CA LEU A 212 6.18 19.98 -0.01
C LEU A 212 6.47 19.79 -1.50
N ARG A 213 7.46 20.51 -2.03
CA ARG A 213 8.36 20.02 -3.11
C ARG A 213 9.46 21.04 -3.42
N PRO A 214 10.74 20.65 -3.46
CA PRO A 214 11.83 21.57 -3.81
C PRO A 214 11.82 21.89 -5.32
N ARG A 215 12.04 23.17 -5.67
CA ARG A 215 12.35 23.64 -7.03
C ARG A 215 13.88 23.66 -7.25
N PRO A 216 14.36 23.70 -8.51
CA PRO A 216 15.79 23.61 -8.82
C PRO A 216 16.58 24.88 -8.48
N LEU A 217 17.60 24.65 -7.65
CA LEU A 217 18.94 25.23 -7.45
C LEU A 217 19.28 26.73 -7.54
N ASP A 218 18.69 27.60 -8.37
CA ASP A 218 19.45 28.82 -8.76
C ASP A 218 18.99 30.18 -8.15
N LEU A 219 18.10 30.19 -7.15
CA LEU A 219 17.72 31.45 -6.45
C LEU A 219 17.58 31.27 -4.93
N VAL A 220 18.52 30.49 -4.37
CA VAL A 220 18.34 29.69 -3.16
C VAL A 220 18.97 30.28 -1.88
N LEU A 221 19.94 31.19 -1.98
CA LEU A 221 20.88 31.39 -0.85
C LEU A 221 20.30 32.05 0.42
N GLY A 222 19.25 32.87 0.34
CA GLY A 222 18.75 33.60 1.52
C GLY A 222 17.60 32.92 2.27
N ARG A 223 16.65 32.30 1.54
CA ARG A 223 15.40 31.79 2.12
C ARG A 223 15.52 30.36 2.65
N GLU A 224 16.49 29.61 2.13
CA GLU A 224 16.77 28.26 2.60
C GLU A 224 17.38 28.26 4.00
N GLU A 225 18.30 29.17 4.32
CA GLU A 225 18.97 29.17 5.62
C GLU A 225 17.98 29.39 6.78
N GLU A 226 17.05 30.33 6.65
CA GLU A 226 16.06 30.61 7.69
C GLU A 226 15.05 29.45 7.84
N THR A 227 14.64 28.84 6.74
CA THR A 227 13.71 27.71 6.73
C THR A 227 14.35 26.44 7.29
N LEU A 228 15.60 26.16 6.90
CA LEU A 228 16.40 25.07 7.44
C LEU A 228 16.69 25.27 8.93
N LEU A 229 16.88 26.52 9.37
CA LEU A 229 17.03 26.85 10.79
C LEU A 229 15.76 26.52 11.56
N LYS A 230 14.58 26.96 11.09
CA LYS A 230 13.29 26.65 11.72
C LYS A 230 13.03 25.15 11.79
N MET A 231 13.33 24.41 10.73
CA MET A 231 13.21 22.94 10.70
C MET A 231 14.19 22.24 11.65
N SER A 232 15.42 22.78 11.77
CA SER A 232 16.43 22.25 12.68
C SER A 232 16.11 22.55 14.14
N ILE A 233 15.50 23.69 14.46
CA ILE A 233 15.00 23.99 15.81
C ILE A 233 13.85 23.05 16.19
N ALA A 234 12.94 22.77 15.25
CA ALA A 234 11.73 21.98 15.55
C ALA A 234 11.98 20.46 15.63
N ARG A 235 13.06 19.94 15.04
CA ARG A 235 13.31 18.48 14.92
C ARG A 235 14.74 18.05 15.24
N GLY A 236 15.68 18.98 15.34
CA GLY A 236 17.11 18.70 15.50
C GLY A 236 17.55 18.75 16.96
N TYR A 237 18.63 18.05 17.25
CA TYR A 237 19.34 18.13 18.53
C TYR A 237 20.31 19.31 18.48
N SER A 238 20.26 20.18 19.50
CA SER A 238 21.27 21.20 19.70
C SER A 238 22.56 20.57 20.24
N VAL A 239 23.69 21.23 20.01
CA VAL A 239 25.01 20.74 20.41
C VAL A 239 25.77 21.84 21.13
N ASP A 240 26.22 21.52 22.33
CA ASP A 240 27.11 22.36 23.12
C ASP A 240 28.56 21.94 22.92
N ILE A 241 29.43 22.94 22.74
CA ILE A 241 30.88 22.75 22.67
C ILE A 241 31.49 23.29 23.96
N LEU A 242 32.17 22.42 24.70
CA LEU A 242 32.85 22.73 25.94
C LEU A 242 34.37 22.68 25.71
N GLU A 243 35.11 23.70 26.14
CA GLU A 243 36.57 23.72 26.16
C GLU A 243 37.10 23.26 27.50
N LYS A 244 38.18 22.48 27.49
CA LYS A 244 38.92 22.13 28.70
C LYS A 244 39.82 23.31 29.12
N CYS A 245 39.64 23.82 30.34
CA CYS A 245 40.54 24.80 30.96
C CYS A 245 41.38 24.12 32.06
N ASP A 246 42.66 24.46 32.15
CA ASP A 246 43.64 23.73 32.97
C ASP A 246 43.41 23.85 34.50
N SER A 247 42.63 24.84 34.95
CA SER A 247 42.42 25.10 36.38
C SER A 247 40.99 24.85 36.91
N GLU A 248 39.94 24.77 36.07
CA GLU A 248 38.53 24.66 36.56
C GLU A 248 37.58 23.87 35.62
N GLY A 249 38.06 22.80 34.99
CA GLY A 249 37.18 21.85 34.29
C GLY A 249 36.79 22.27 32.87
N PHE A 250 35.50 22.13 32.52
CA PHE A 250 34.99 22.37 31.16
C PHE A 250 34.17 23.66 31.10
N LYS A 251 34.57 24.60 30.24
CA LYS A 251 33.87 25.88 30.02
C LYS A 251 33.05 25.83 28.73
N LEU A 252 31.80 26.28 28.78
CA LEU A 252 30.94 26.35 27.59
C LEU A 252 31.43 27.45 26.63
N ILE A 253 31.77 27.06 25.41
CA ILE A 253 32.18 27.97 24.33
C ILE A 253 30.95 28.49 23.58
N GLY A 254 29.98 27.61 23.32
CA GLY A 254 28.79 27.97 22.59
C GLY A 254 27.81 26.82 22.41
N SER A 255 26.54 27.18 22.27
CA SER A 255 25.44 26.27 21.95
C SER A 255 25.01 26.47 20.50
N PHE A 256 24.91 25.37 19.75
CA PHE A 256 24.62 25.38 18.32
C PHE A 256 23.32 24.65 18.04
N VAL A 257 22.52 25.21 17.14
CA VAL A 257 21.20 24.68 16.74
C VAL A 257 21.30 23.33 16.02
N SER A 258 22.47 22.93 15.53
CA SER A 258 22.69 21.61 14.93
C SER A 258 24.15 21.18 14.94
N ILE A 259 24.37 19.86 14.82
CA ILE A 259 25.69 19.24 14.63
C ILE A 259 26.45 19.88 13.46
N ARG A 260 25.78 20.21 12.34
CA ARG A 260 26.44 20.80 11.17
C ARG A 260 26.94 22.22 11.45
N LYS A 261 26.19 23.02 12.21
CA LYS A 261 26.62 24.37 12.62
C LYS A 261 27.79 24.30 13.59
N ALA A 262 27.74 23.41 14.58
CA ALA A 262 28.85 23.17 15.50
C ALA A 262 30.12 22.73 14.74
N ALA A 263 29.97 21.85 13.76
CA ALA A 263 31.07 21.36 12.93
C ALA A 263 31.69 22.48 12.07
N LYS A 264 30.86 23.36 11.49
CA LYS A 264 31.32 24.53 10.72
C LYS A 264 32.10 25.51 11.59
N PHE A 265 31.69 25.73 12.84
CA PHE A 265 32.40 26.63 13.76
C PHE A 265 33.82 26.17 14.09
N LEU A 266 34.04 24.85 14.22
CA LEU A 266 35.36 24.26 14.46
C LEU A 266 36.09 23.82 13.17
N GLU A 267 35.52 24.11 11.99
CA GLU A 267 36.03 23.67 10.68
C GLU A 267 36.30 22.16 10.57
N ILE A 268 35.44 21.34 11.19
CA ILE A 268 35.52 19.87 11.17
C ILE A 268 34.32 19.25 10.48
N SER A 269 34.41 17.95 10.16
CA SER A 269 33.28 17.23 9.59
C SER A 269 32.15 17.02 10.61
N ALA A 270 30.89 17.12 10.16
CA ALA A 270 29.72 16.86 11.01
C ALA A 270 29.69 15.42 11.56
N ASN A 271 30.27 14.46 10.82
CA ASN A 271 30.40 13.08 11.28
C ASN A 271 31.37 12.98 12.45
N THR A 272 32.45 13.76 12.46
CA THR A 272 33.39 13.83 13.59
C THR A 272 32.67 14.29 14.85
N VAL A 273 31.91 15.38 14.79
CA VAL A 273 31.13 15.85 15.95
C VAL A 273 30.16 14.77 16.44
N LYS A 274 29.43 14.12 15.53
CA LYS A 274 28.49 13.03 15.87
C LYS A 274 29.19 11.83 16.52
N LEU A 275 30.35 11.43 16.03
CA LEU A 275 31.12 10.32 16.60
C LEU A 275 31.56 10.62 18.03
N TYR A 276 32.05 11.82 18.28
CA TYR A 276 32.54 12.20 19.62
C TYR A 276 31.41 12.49 20.61
N ILE A 277 30.24 12.94 20.14
CA ILE A 277 29.00 12.96 20.95
C ILE A 277 28.64 11.53 21.38
N ASN A 278 28.59 10.59 20.43
CA ASN A 278 28.21 9.20 20.71
C ASN A 278 29.23 8.48 21.58
N SER A 279 30.52 8.77 21.42
CA SER A 279 31.59 8.12 22.18
C SER A 279 31.87 8.78 23.53
N GLY A 280 31.36 10.00 23.78
CA GLY A 280 31.62 10.78 24.99
C GLY A 280 33.09 11.17 25.20
N LYS A 281 33.95 11.02 24.18
CA LYS A 281 35.39 11.27 24.26
C LYS A 281 35.70 12.74 23.98
N ILE A 282 36.85 13.21 24.45
CA ILE A 282 37.31 14.57 24.21
C ILE A 282 38.00 14.61 22.84
N PHE A 283 37.57 15.52 21.98
CA PHE A 283 38.20 15.77 20.69
C PHE A 283 39.47 16.61 20.89
N LYS A 284 40.61 16.12 20.35
CA LYS A 284 41.95 16.72 20.46
C LYS A 284 42.36 17.08 21.91
N ASN A 285 41.87 16.35 22.91
CA ASN A 285 42.07 16.65 24.34
C ASN A 285 41.65 18.07 24.79
N ARG A 286 40.88 18.79 23.97
CA ARG A 286 40.53 20.19 24.17
C ARG A 286 39.02 20.44 24.16
N TYR A 287 38.27 19.74 23.31
CA TYR A 287 36.84 20.00 23.12
C TYR A 287 35.97 18.81 23.48
N LYS A 288 34.90 19.04 24.24
CA LYS A 288 33.87 18.04 24.55
C LYS A 288 32.55 18.47 23.93
N PHE A 289 31.91 17.56 23.21
CA PHE A 289 30.62 17.80 22.55
C PHE A 289 29.48 17.16 23.35
N VAL A 290 28.42 17.90 23.61
CA VAL A 290 27.24 17.42 24.33
C VAL A 290 26.00 17.69 23.49
N SER A 291 25.20 16.65 23.24
CA SER A 291 23.90 16.79 22.57
C SER A 291 22.83 17.17 23.58
N ILE A 292 22.09 18.23 23.30
CA ILE A 292 20.92 18.65 24.08
C ILE A 292 19.69 18.33 23.26
N LYS A 293 18.70 17.75 23.94
CA LYS A 293 17.45 17.27 23.35
C LYS A 293 16.33 18.26 23.58
#